data_AF-A0AAV6ECV2-F1
#
_entry.id   AF-A0AAV6ECV2-F1
#
_cell.length_a   1.000
_cell.length_b   1.000
_cell.length_c   1.000
_cell.angle_alpha   90.00
_cell.angle_beta   90.00
_cell.angle_gamma   90.00
#
_symmetry.space_group_name_H-M   'P 1'
#
loop_
_entity.id
_entity.type
_entity.pdbx_description
1 polymer ?
#
loop_
_entity_poly.entity_id
_entity_poly.type
_entity_poly.pdbx_seq_one_letter_code
_entity_poly.pdbx_strand_id
1 'polypeptide(L)'
;MANLDVFDDNNTNIFGGFNRYYGRNILAYKLREGMASLMKTYTRADENSPWIQTKTEPSAFKFSSLNVPYDDEIGIGATQKIGNLELGVKYLRREGKDLIRRSSAKKMGYNLGDNTTLKEDYSVYTNEGKSLSHIYTLSLNTISDIVVAGVSNAFGLSFNYIDSKRNFNTYEDVFDEYQTTATKVIFNGNLINQSELPNNTNKTPWNINANLVTKLPYKLSLGNFLNIQGGFDGIISDASQTIGGKTYRAYKSKKIGPAFSWDMRLSYEKNLVKNSAFFANLDISNLLNRKNIETIDSAGVMSYDTGRQIWLEVGYKW
;
A
#
# COMPACT_ATOMS: atom_id res chain seq x y z
N MET A 1 18.48 1.27 18.12
CA MET A 1 17.47 0.44 18.80
C MET A 1 18.08 -0.09 20.08
N ALA A 2 17.36 -0.05 21.19
CA ALA A 2 17.77 -0.59 22.47
C ALA A 2 16.87 -1.77 22.84
N ASN A 3 17.41 -2.76 23.55
CA ASN A 3 16.69 -3.90 24.11
C ASN A 3 17.09 -4.06 25.57
N LEU A 4 16.11 -4.30 26.43
CA LEU A 4 16.26 -4.58 27.85
C LEU A 4 15.67 -5.95 28.15
N ASP A 5 16.51 -6.89 28.56
CA ASP A 5 16.08 -8.12 29.22
C ASP A 5 15.75 -7.77 30.68
N VAL A 6 14.46 -7.84 31.04
CA VAL A 6 13.95 -7.29 32.30
C VAL A 6 14.42 -8.10 33.51
N PHE A 7 14.63 -9.41 33.33
CA PHE A 7 14.97 -10.34 34.41
C PHE A 7 16.30 -11.08 34.18
N ASP A 8 17.04 -10.74 33.11
CA ASP A 8 18.29 -11.39 32.71
C ASP A 8 18.13 -12.90 32.46
N ASP A 9 16.91 -13.31 32.09
CA ASP A 9 16.52 -14.70 31.81
C ASP A 9 16.05 -14.91 30.36
N ASN A 10 16.07 -13.84 29.56
CA ASN A 10 15.63 -13.73 28.18
C ASN A 10 14.16 -14.12 27.95
N ASN A 11 13.34 -14.16 29.01
CA ASN A 11 11.91 -14.45 28.89
C ASN A 11 11.10 -13.19 28.63
N THR A 12 11.50 -12.07 29.22
CA THR A 12 10.80 -10.79 29.09
C THR A 12 11.74 -9.74 28.55
N ASN A 13 11.57 -9.40 27.27
CA ASN A 13 12.37 -8.36 26.62
C ASN A 13 11.49 -7.16 26.29
N ILE A 14 11.96 -5.95 26.58
CA ILE A 14 11.35 -4.70 26.16
C ILE A 14 12.33 -4.00 25.24
N PHE A 15 11.89 -3.64 24.04
CA PHE A 15 12.73 -2.98 23.05
C PHE A 15 12.08 -1.73 22.49
N GLY A 16 12.92 -0.81 22.03
CA GLY A 16 12.45 0.43 21.45
C GLY A 16 13.51 1.17 20.68
N GLY A 17 13.08 2.20 19.96
CA GLY A 17 13.98 3.03 19.20
C GLY A 17 13.29 4.19 18.50
N PHE A 18 14.13 5.14 18.09
CA PHE A 18 13.76 6.22 17.20
C PHE A 18 14.57 6.09 15.91
N ASN A 19 13.92 6.29 14.76
CA ASN A 19 14.57 6.27 13.46
C ASN A 19 14.00 7.40 12.58
N ARG A 20 14.82 7.88 11.64
CA ARG A 20 14.38 8.77 10.56
C ARG A 20 14.74 8.17 9.21
N TYR A 21 13.77 8.12 8.31
CA TYR A 21 13.95 7.59 6.96
C TYR A 21 13.75 8.69 5.93
N TYR A 22 14.73 8.92 5.07
CA TYR A 22 14.65 9.95 4.02
C TYR A 22 14.19 9.33 2.69
N GLY A 23 13.24 9.99 2.03
CA GLY A 23 12.80 9.64 0.69
C GLY A 23 13.85 9.99 -0.36
N ARG A 24 14.04 9.11 -1.36
CA ARG A 24 15.16 9.19 -2.32
C ARG A 24 14.77 9.44 -3.78
N ASN A 25 13.52 9.78 -4.08
CA ASN A 25 13.05 9.85 -5.47
C ASN A 25 12.60 11.27 -5.88
N ILE A 26 13.56 12.17 -6.07
CA ILE A 26 13.31 13.55 -6.56
C ILE A 26 13.48 13.66 -8.09
N LEU A 27 14.27 12.76 -8.69
CA LEU A 27 14.58 12.75 -10.12
C LEU A 27 13.34 12.61 -11.02
N ALA A 28 12.34 11.85 -10.58
CA ALA A 28 11.10 11.68 -11.33
C ALA A 28 10.35 13.00 -11.56
N TYR A 29 10.40 13.95 -10.61
CA TYR A 29 9.69 15.23 -10.72
C TYR A 29 10.37 16.17 -11.72
N LYS A 30 11.71 16.21 -11.71
CA LYS A 30 12.47 16.96 -12.71
C LYS A 30 12.31 16.36 -14.11
N LEU A 31 12.27 15.03 -14.22
CA LEU A 31 12.02 14.36 -15.50
C LEU A 31 10.66 14.75 -16.09
N ARG A 32 9.60 14.84 -15.27
CA ARG A 32 8.25 15.20 -15.73
C ARG A 32 8.17 16.59 -16.37
N GLU A 33 8.91 17.57 -15.87
CA GLU A 33 9.04 18.88 -16.51
C GLU A 33 9.70 18.75 -17.90
N GLY A 34 10.76 17.94 -18.01
CA GLY A 34 11.48 17.73 -19.26
C GLY A 34 10.69 16.97 -20.34
N MET A 35 9.79 16.05 -19.94
CA MET A 35 9.05 15.18 -20.87
C MET A 35 8.23 15.97 -21.90
N ALA A 36 7.62 17.10 -21.51
CA ALA A 36 6.79 17.88 -22.42
C ALA A 36 7.59 18.47 -23.58
N SER A 37 8.86 18.86 -23.35
CA SER A 37 9.73 19.37 -24.42
C SER A 37 10.08 18.31 -25.47
N LEU A 38 9.91 17.02 -25.15
CA LEU A 38 10.07 15.90 -26.07
C LEU A 38 8.78 15.56 -26.84
N MET A 39 7.63 16.08 -26.42
CA MET A 39 6.34 15.85 -27.08
C MET A 39 6.17 16.82 -28.25
N LYS A 40 6.41 16.29 -29.45
CA LYS A 40 6.32 17.03 -30.71
C LYS A 40 5.21 16.45 -31.57
N THR A 41 4.36 17.33 -32.09
CA THR A 41 3.36 16.98 -33.10
C THR A 41 3.93 17.28 -34.47
N TYR A 42 3.86 16.30 -35.35
CA TYR A 42 4.16 16.46 -36.77
C TYR A 42 2.87 16.29 -37.56
N THR A 43 2.66 17.12 -38.58
CA THR A 43 1.58 16.94 -39.55
C THR A 43 2.14 16.98 -40.96
N ARG A 44 1.37 16.46 -41.92
CA ARG A 44 1.66 16.52 -43.36
C ARG A 44 0.37 16.91 -44.08
N ALA A 45 0.50 17.61 -45.20
CA ALA A 45 -0.65 18.08 -45.97
C ALA A 45 -1.38 16.93 -46.70
N ASP A 46 -0.62 15.94 -47.16
CA ASP A 46 -1.10 14.76 -47.90
C ASP A 46 -0.13 13.58 -47.69
N GLU A 47 -0.41 12.44 -48.33
CA GLU A 47 0.35 11.21 -48.18
C GLU A 47 1.78 11.24 -48.76
N ASN A 48 2.03 12.13 -49.72
CA ASN A 48 3.32 12.29 -50.42
C ASN A 48 4.15 13.46 -49.85
N SER A 49 3.55 14.33 -49.04
CA SER A 49 4.22 15.45 -48.38
C SER A 49 5.08 15.01 -47.18
N PRO A 50 6.20 15.71 -46.89
CA PRO A 50 7.03 15.43 -45.72
C PRO A 50 6.29 15.80 -44.42
N TRP A 51 6.65 15.11 -43.33
CA TRP A 51 6.19 15.46 -41.98
C TRP A 51 6.86 16.75 -41.51
N ILE A 52 6.07 17.73 -41.11
CA ILE A 52 6.51 19.02 -40.59
C ILE A 52 6.12 19.12 -39.12
N GLN A 53 7.06 19.51 -38.26
CA GLN A 53 6.76 19.76 -36.85
C GLN A 53 5.85 20.99 -36.74
N THR A 54 4.64 20.84 -36.21
CA THR A 54 3.66 21.93 -36.09
C THR A 54 3.46 22.41 -34.67
N LYS A 55 3.79 21.57 -33.68
CA LYS A 55 3.61 21.93 -32.26
C LYS A 55 4.65 21.24 -31.40
N THR A 56 5.15 21.97 -30.42
CA THR A 56 5.80 21.41 -29.24
C THR A 56 4.84 21.64 -28.07
N GLU A 57 4.56 20.62 -27.27
CA GLU A 57 3.67 20.80 -26.13
C GLU A 57 4.35 21.66 -25.04
N PRO A 58 3.68 22.71 -24.53
CA PRO A 58 4.19 23.47 -23.39
C PRO A 58 4.23 22.56 -22.17
N SER A 59 5.21 22.77 -21.29
CA SER A 59 5.32 21.97 -20.07
C SER A 59 4.10 22.15 -19.19
N ALA A 60 3.56 21.02 -18.70
CA ALA A 60 2.50 21.02 -17.70
C ALA A 60 3.04 21.09 -16.28
N PHE A 61 4.37 20.98 -16.10
CA PHE A 61 5.03 20.95 -14.81
C PHE A 61 6.22 21.91 -14.78
N LYS A 62 6.42 22.55 -13.64
CA LYS A 62 7.65 23.29 -13.37
C LYS A 62 8.26 22.77 -12.09
N PHE A 63 9.49 22.25 -12.15
CA PHE A 63 10.21 21.82 -10.98
C PHE A 63 10.83 23.02 -10.27
N SER A 64 10.74 23.02 -8.95
CA SER A 64 11.42 23.95 -8.06
C SER A 64 12.24 23.16 -7.04
N SER A 65 13.03 23.85 -6.22
CA SER A 65 13.67 23.21 -5.08
C SER A 65 12.61 22.56 -4.17
N LEU A 66 12.89 21.34 -3.72
CA LEU A 66 12.05 20.58 -2.78
C LEU A 66 12.91 20.11 -1.61
N ASN A 67 12.37 20.19 -0.41
CA ASN A 67 12.94 19.52 0.75
C ASN A 67 12.88 18.00 0.55
N VAL A 68 13.83 17.30 1.16
CA VAL A 68 13.84 15.83 1.13
C VAL A 68 12.76 15.33 2.09
N PRO A 69 11.69 14.65 1.59
CA PRO A 69 10.66 14.11 2.47
C PRO A 69 11.25 13.09 3.43
N TYR A 70 10.71 12.99 4.64
CA TYR A 70 11.17 12.00 5.60
C TYR A 70 10.06 11.50 6.53
N ASP A 71 10.26 10.32 7.08
CA ASP A 71 9.42 9.73 8.12
C ASP A 71 10.20 9.65 9.43
N ASP A 72 9.69 10.29 10.48
CA ASP A 72 10.12 10.09 11.86
C ASP A 72 9.36 8.90 12.46
N GLU A 73 10.06 7.99 13.11
CA GLU A 73 9.48 6.78 13.70
C GLU A 73 9.92 6.62 15.13
N ILE A 74 8.95 6.44 16.04
CA ILE A 74 9.19 5.97 17.39
C ILE A 74 8.46 4.65 17.61
N GLY A 75 9.19 3.65 18.08
CA GLY A 75 8.67 2.31 18.32
C GLY A 75 9.00 1.83 19.72
N ILE A 76 8.05 1.11 20.32
CA ILE A 76 8.23 0.35 21.53
C ILE A 76 7.55 -1.00 21.38
N GLY A 77 8.14 -2.04 21.92
CA GLY A 77 7.57 -3.38 21.93
C GLY A 77 8.06 -4.18 23.12
N ALA A 78 7.37 -5.28 23.36
CA ALA A 78 7.75 -6.25 24.36
C ALA A 78 7.50 -7.66 23.83
N THR A 79 8.34 -8.60 24.23
CA THR A 79 8.14 -10.03 24.00
C THR A 79 8.17 -10.76 25.33
N GLN A 80 7.25 -11.69 25.50
CA GLN A 80 7.13 -12.56 26.66
C GLN A 80 7.13 -14.02 26.21
N LYS A 81 8.08 -14.79 26.71
CA LYS A 81 8.07 -16.26 26.58
C LYS A 81 7.20 -16.86 27.67
N ILE A 82 6.29 -17.75 27.27
CA ILE A 82 5.37 -18.48 28.14
C ILE A 82 5.44 -19.95 27.73
N GLY A 83 6.28 -20.73 28.42
CA GLY A 83 6.59 -22.10 28.02
C GLY A 83 7.23 -22.13 26.62
N ASN A 84 6.60 -22.83 25.68
CA ASN A 84 7.07 -22.92 24.29
C ASN A 84 6.43 -21.86 23.35
N LEU A 85 5.74 -20.86 23.90
CA LEU A 85 5.13 -19.79 23.14
C LEU A 85 5.84 -18.47 23.39
N GLU A 86 5.95 -17.64 22.37
CA GLU A 86 6.41 -16.27 22.46
C GLU A 86 5.27 -15.34 22.04
N LEU A 87 4.83 -14.52 23.00
CA LEU A 87 3.89 -13.43 22.79
C LEU A 87 4.68 -12.15 22.50
N GLY A 88 4.36 -11.46 21.42
CA GLY A 88 4.97 -10.19 21.05
C GLY A 88 3.91 -9.09 20.92
N VAL A 89 4.20 -7.93 21.48
CA VAL A 89 3.40 -6.71 21.28
C VAL A 89 4.32 -5.61 20.78
N LYS A 90 3.85 -4.84 19.80
CA LYS A 90 4.61 -3.71 19.24
C LYS A 90 3.67 -2.56 18.93
N TYR A 91 4.10 -1.37 19.29
CA TYR A 91 3.49 -0.11 18.91
C TYR A 91 4.50 0.74 18.14
N LEU A 92 4.05 1.35 17.04
CA LEU A 92 4.82 2.27 16.22
C LEU A 92 4.00 3.54 15.99
N ARG A 93 4.61 4.70 16.24
CA ARG A 93 4.11 5.98 15.75
C ARG A 93 5.04 6.45 14.64
N ARG A 94 4.50 6.60 13.43
CA ARG A 94 5.23 7.11 12.27
C ARG A 94 4.63 8.43 11.81
N GLU A 95 5.47 9.43 11.66
CA GLU A 95 5.09 10.78 11.27
C GLU A 95 5.86 11.18 10.00
N GLY A 96 5.13 11.27 8.89
CA GLY A 96 5.69 11.69 7.61
C GLY A 96 5.62 13.21 7.47
N LYS A 97 6.77 13.83 7.23
CA LYS A 97 6.97 15.28 7.12
C LYS A 97 7.60 15.64 5.78
N ASP A 98 7.35 16.86 5.36
CA ASP A 98 7.80 17.40 4.07
C ASP A 98 7.42 16.50 2.88
N LEU A 99 6.30 15.76 3.00
CA LEU A 99 5.90 14.82 1.96
C LEU A 99 5.51 15.59 0.69
N ILE A 100 5.92 15.04 -0.45
CA ILE A 100 5.76 15.71 -1.73
C ILE A 100 4.32 15.55 -2.22
N ARG A 101 3.68 16.67 -2.57
CA ARG A 101 2.34 16.72 -3.15
C ARG A 101 2.29 17.70 -4.32
N ARG A 102 1.43 17.43 -5.30
CA ARG A 102 1.19 18.37 -6.41
C ARG A 102 0.35 19.57 -5.93
N SER A 103 0.61 20.75 -6.47
CA SER A 103 -0.24 21.94 -6.41
C SER A 103 -0.30 22.56 -7.82
N SER A 104 -1.05 23.65 -8.00
CA SER A 104 -1.03 24.44 -9.23
C SER A 104 -0.41 25.81 -9.00
N ALA A 105 0.18 26.39 -10.04
CA ALA A 105 0.82 27.70 -9.99
C ALA A 105 -0.13 28.77 -9.46
N LYS A 106 -1.38 28.76 -9.94
CA LYS A 106 -2.43 29.68 -9.49
C LYS A 106 -2.71 29.57 -7.99
N LYS A 107 -2.76 28.34 -7.46
CA LYS A 107 -3.02 28.08 -6.03
C LYS A 107 -1.85 28.49 -5.13
N MET A 108 -0.63 28.35 -5.64
CA MET A 108 0.57 28.77 -4.92
C MET A 108 0.87 30.27 -5.07
N GLY A 109 0.04 31.03 -5.80
CA GLY A 109 0.27 32.46 -6.05
C GLY A 109 1.50 32.73 -6.93
N TYR A 110 1.90 31.76 -7.75
CA TYR A 110 3.01 31.93 -8.70
C TYR A 110 2.55 32.63 -9.98
N ASN A 111 3.50 33.25 -10.68
CA ASN A 111 3.26 33.79 -12.01
C ASN A 111 2.80 32.68 -12.96
N LEU A 112 1.71 32.92 -13.67
CA LEU A 112 1.15 31.97 -14.64
C LEU A 112 2.09 31.79 -15.84
N GLY A 113 2.00 30.62 -16.48
CA GLY A 113 2.73 30.32 -17.71
C GLY A 113 2.22 31.12 -18.91
N ASP A 114 3.04 31.18 -19.95
CA ASP A 114 2.78 31.89 -21.21
C ASP A 114 1.97 31.07 -22.24
N ASN A 115 1.67 29.81 -21.92
CA ASN A 115 1.03 28.81 -22.77
C ASN A 115 1.81 28.46 -24.06
N THR A 116 3.07 28.87 -24.17
CA THR A 116 3.97 28.55 -25.29
C THR A 116 5.10 27.62 -24.86
N THR A 117 5.69 27.89 -23.70
CA THR A 117 6.75 27.08 -23.07
C THR A 117 6.24 26.36 -21.83
N LEU A 118 5.30 26.99 -21.11
CA LEU A 118 4.73 26.50 -19.87
C LEU A 118 3.22 26.77 -19.87
N LYS A 119 2.41 25.77 -19.53
CA LYS A 119 0.95 25.94 -19.43
C LYS A 119 0.59 27.05 -18.44
N GLU A 120 -0.50 27.77 -18.73
CA GLU A 120 -0.98 28.90 -17.92
C GLU A 120 -1.07 28.55 -16.42
N ASP A 121 -1.87 27.54 -16.06
CA ASP A 121 -1.88 26.96 -14.70
C ASP A 121 -1.10 25.64 -14.70
N TYR A 122 0.23 25.75 -14.66
CA TYR A 122 1.11 24.60 -14.58
C TYR A 122 1.08 23.96 -13.18
N SER A 123 1.40 22.67 -13.12
CA SER A 123 1.54 21.94 -11.87
C SER A 123 2.91 22.17 -11.24
N VAL A 124 2.94 22.31 -9.92
CA VAL A 124 4.16 22.36 -9.11
C VAL A 124 4.13 21.27 -8.05
N TYR A 125 5.29 20.93 -7.52
CA TYR A 125 5.40 20.06 -6.35
C TYR A 125 5.71 20.89 -5.11
N THR A 126 5.15 20.53 -3.97
CA THR A 126 5.37 21.19 -2.68
C THR A 126 5.66 20.15 -1.60
N ASN A 127 6.20 20.59 -0.46
CA ASN A 127 6.47 19.75 0.72
C ASN A 127 5.35 19.83 1.78
N GLU A 128 4.12 20.15 1.38
CA GLU A 128 2.99 20.35 2.30
C GLU A 128 2.29 19.05 2.74
N GLY A 129 2.71 17.91 2.18
CA GLY A 129 2.17 16.62 2.56
C GLY A 129 2.60 16.22 3.97
N LYS A 130 1.64 15.79 4.78
CA LYS A 130 1.86 15.30 6.15
C LYS A 130 1.08 14.03 6.38
N SER A 131 1.65 13.11 7.15
CA SER A 131 0.95 11.91 7.59
C SER A 131 1.30 11.55 9.02
N LEU A 132 0.35 10.94 9.72
CA LEU A 132 0.52 10.38 11.06
C LEU A 132 -0.12 9.00 11.07
N SER A 133 0.67 7.99 11.42
CA SER A 133 0.22 6.61 11.51
C SER A 133 0.55 6.01 12.87
N HIS A 134 -0.43 5.31 13.45
CA HIS A 134 -0.30 4.49 14.64
C HIS A 134 -0.45 3.03 14.24
N ILE A 135 0.56 2.22 14.51
CA ILE A 135 0.61 0.80 14.12
C ILE A 135 0.73 -0.04 15.37
N TYR A 136 -0.18 -0.99 15.53
CA TYR A 136 -0.22 -1.94 16.62
C TYR A 136 -0.07 -3.34 16.04
N THR A 137 0.86 -4.11 16.57
CA THR A 137 1.07 -5.51 16.19
C THR A 137 0.99 -6.37 17.44
N LEU A 138 0.21 -7.42 17.37
CA LEU A 138 0.19 -8.53 18.32
C LEU A 138 0.65 -9.78 17.58
N SER A 139 1.55 -10.56 18.16
CA SER A 139 2.01 -11.82 17.58
C SER A 139 2.09 -12.91 18.64
N LEU A 140 1.80 -14.14 18.24
CA LEU A 140 1.97 -15.34 19.05
C LEU A 140 2.63 -16.40 18.19
N ASN A 141 3.80 -16.88 18.60
CA ASN A 141 4.56 -17.87 17.83
C ASN A 141 5.00 -19.02 18.74
N THR A 142 5.15 -20.22 18.18
CA THR A 142 5.86 -21.32 18.82
C THR A 142 7.37 -21.09 18.76
N ILE A 143 8.07 -21.22 19.89
CA ILE A 143 9.53 -21.09 19.97
C ILE A 143 10.22 -22.30 19.31
N SER A 144 9.67 -23.48 19.53
CA SER A 144 10.08 -24.74 18.91
C SER A 144 8.86 -25.56 18.47
N ASP A 145 9.05 -26.55 17.61
CA ASP A 145 7.95 -27.38 17.13
C ASP A 145 7.21 -28.08 18.29
N ILE A 146 5.89 -28.01 18.28
CA ILE A 146 5.02 -28.75 19.20
C ILE A 146 4.69 -30.10 18.56
N VAL A 147 4.99 -31.19 19.27
CA VAL A 147 4.64 -32.54 18.83
C VAL A 147 3.21 -32.86 19.25
N VAL A 148 2.33 -33.04 18.27
CA VAL A 148 0.93 -33.45 18.47
C VAL A 148 0.70 -34.71 17.65
N ALA A 149 0.20 -35.77 18.29
CA ALA A 149 -0.06 -37.07 17.65
C ALA A 149 1.15 -37.62 16.85
N GLY A 150 2.38 -37.42 17.37
CA GLY A 150 3.61 -37.90 16.73
C GLY A 150 4.11 -37.04 15.56
N VAL A 151 3.48 -35.89 15.32
CA VAL A 151 3.82 -34.97 14.21
C VAL A 151 4.26 -33.63 14.78
N SER A 152 5.36 -33.09 14.26
CA SER A 152 5.90 -31.79 14.68
C SER A 152 5.20 -30.64 13.97
N ASN A 153 4.73 -29.66 14.74
CA ASN A 153 3.96 -28.51 14.25
C ASN A 153 4.58 -27.20 14.74
N ALA A 154 4.79 -26.26 13.83
CA ALA A 154 5.12 -24.87 14.15
C ALA A 154 3.92 -23.98 13.82
N PHE A 155 3.59 -23.07 14.73
CA PHE A 155 2.44 -22.18 14.61
C PHE A 155 2.86 -20.71 14.80
N GLY A 156 2.26 -19.85 13.99
CA GLY A 156 2.35 -18.40 14.14
C GLY A 156 0.99 -17.74 13.93
N LEU A 157 0.72 -16.71 14.70
CA LEU A 157 -0.44 -15.85 14.57
C LEU A 157 0.02 -14.40 14.73
N SER A 158 -0.48 -13.52 13.88
CA SER A 158 -0.27 -12.09 14.00
C SER A 158 -1.55 -11.32 13.70
N PHE A 159 -1.76 -10.26 14.45
CA PHE A 159 -2.79 -9.26 14.22
C PHE A 159 -2.09 -7.91 14.06
N ASN A 160 -2.44 -7.18 13.01
CA ASN A 160 -1.96 -5.82 12.81
C ASN A 160 -3.15 -4.87 12.72
N TYR A 161 -3.03 -3.71 13.36
CA TYR A 161 -3.96 -2.59 13.23
C TYR A 161 -3.17 -1.31 12.92
N ILE A 162 -3.57 -0.59 11.89
CA ILE A 162 -2.98 0.66 11.40
C ILE A 162 -4.10 1.70 11.35
N ASP A 163 -3.97 2.75 12.16
CA ASP A 163 -4.73 3.98 12.01
C ASP A 163 -3.82 5.03 11.37
N SER A 164 -4.21 5.54 10.21
CA SER A 164 -3.40 6.50 9.45
C SER A 164 -4.24 7.69 9.00
N LYS A 165 -3.74 8.89 9.30
CA LYS A 165 -4.30 10.16 8.87
C LYS A 165 -3.29 10.87 8.00
N ARG A 166 -3.76 11.42 6.89
CA ARG A 166 -2.94 12.16 5.91
C ARG A 166 -3.78 13.25 5.29
N ASN A 167 -3.15 14.35 4.90
CA ASN A 167 -3.83 15.47 4.25
C ASN A 167 -3.93 15.31 2.72
N PHE A 168 -3.70 14.10 2.18
CA PHE A 168 -3.81 13.74 0.75
C PHE A 168 -4.10 12.25 0.60
N ASN A 169 -4.77 11.83 -0.47
CA ASN A 169 -4.98 10.42 -0.81
C ASN A 169 -3.95 9.90 -1.83
N THR A 170 -3.54 10.74 -2.77
CA THR A 170 -2.50 10.45 -3.76
C THR A 170 -1.51 11.61 -3.92
N TYR A 171 -0.31 11.32 -4.43
CA TYR A 171 0.69 12.34 -4.75
C TYR A 171 0.27 13.26 -5.91
N GLU A 172 -0.74 12.84 -6.69
CA GLU A 172 -1.37 13.62 -7.76
C GLU A 172 -2.48 14.55 -7.23
N ASP A 173 -2.88 14.43 -5.97
CA ASP A 173 -3.92 15.29 -5.40
C ASP A 173 -3.40 16.73 -5.35
N VAL A 174 -4.10 17.66 -5.97
CA VAL A 174 -3.73 19.08 -5.99
C VAL A 174 -3.96 19.67 -4.59
N PHE A 175 -2.91 20.15 -3.93
CA PHE A 175 -2.96 20.88 -2.66
C PHE A 175 -3.70 22.21 -2.84
N ASP A 176 -4.49 22.59 -1.83
CA ASP A 176 -5.21 23.86 -1.75
C ASP A 176 -5.11 24.36 -0.30
N GLU A 177 -4.23 25.33 -0.06
CA GLU A 177 -3.84 25.83 1.26
C GLU A 177 -5.02 26.40 2.07
N TYR A 178 -6.01 26.97 1.38
CA TYR A 178 -7.14 27.64 2.02
C TYR A 178 -8.45 26.84 1.95
N GLN A 179 -8.44 25.68 1.27
CA GLN A 179 -9.65 24.89 0.93
C GLN A 179 -10.79 25.71 0.28
N THR A 180 -10.51 26.92 -0.19
CA THR A 180 -11.51 27.83 -0.76
C THR A 180 -11.95 27.40 -2.16
N THR A 181 -11.17 26.52 -2.81
CA THR A 181 -11.48 25.89 -4.11
C THR A 181 -11.46 24.37 -4.07
N ALA A 182 -11.44 23.77 -2.87
CA ALA A 182 -11.52 22.32 -2.72
C ALA A 182 -12.78 21.82 -3.42
N THR A 183 -12.63 20.87 -4.34
CA THR A 183 -13.77 20.29 -5.05
C THR A 183 -14.71 19.69 -4.01
N LYS A 184 -15.88 20.30 -3.83
CA LYS A 184 -16.89 19.79 -2.92
C LYS A 184 -17.73 18.74 -3.63
N VAL A 185 -18.05 17.69 -2.89
CA VAL A 185 -18.88 16.58 -3.33
C VAL A 185 -19.91 16.28 -2.25
N ILE A 186 -21.01 15.65 -2.64
CA ILE A 186 -21.97 15.13 -1.68
C ILE A 186 -21.65 13.66 -1.43
N PHE A 187 -21.42 13.29 -0.17
CA PHE A 187 -21.20 11.92 0.24
C PHE A 187 -22.24 11.52 1.27
N ASN A 188 -23.04 10.51 0.96
CA ASN A 188 -24.17 10.07 1.82
C ASN A 188 -25.07 11.24 2.27
N GLY A 189 -25.32 12.20 1.38
CA GLY A 189 -26.15 13.39 1.64
C GLY A 189 -25.43 14.57 2.29
N ASN A 190 -24.18 14.43 2.72
CA ASN A 190 -23.41 15.50 3.35
C ASN A 190 -22.44 16.16 2.37
N LEU A 191 -22.36 17.49 2.39
CA LEU A 191 -21.41 18.26 1.56
C LEU A 191 -20.01 18.24 2.22
N ILE A 192 -19.07 17.52 1.60
CA ILE A 192 -17.70 17.34 2.11
C ILE A 192 -16.66 17.74 1.04
N ASN A 193 -15.39 17.83 1.43
CA ASN A 193 -14.30 18.00 0.47
C ASN A 193 -14.01 16.67 -0.22
N GLN A 194 -13.71 16.67 -1.52
CA GLN A 194 -13.39 15.45 -2.26
C GLN A 194 -12.19 14.69 -1.66
N SER A 195 -11.25 15.38 -1.02
CA SER A 195 -10.12 14.77 -0.32
C SER A 195 -10.50 13.97 0.93
N GLU A 196 -11.69 14.20 1.48
CA GLU A 196 -12.22 13.51 2.67
C GLU A 196 -12.95 12.22 2.29
N LEU A 197 -13.11 11.93 1.00
CA LEU A 197 -13.72 10.67 0.55
C LEU A 197 -12.88 9.46 0.98
N PRO A 198 -13.52 8.36 1.41
CA PRO A 198 -12.85 7.08 1.64
C PRO A 198 -12.11 6.58 0.40
N ASN A 199 -11.08 5.77 0.62
CA ASN A 199 -10.33 5.13 -0.46
C ASN A 199 -11.06 3.87 -0.97
N ASN A 200 -11.09 3.71 -2.28
CA ASN A 200 -11.78 2.62 -2.99
C ASN A 200 -11.00 1.29 -3.04
N THR A 201 -10.27 0.98 -1.97
CA THR A 201 -9.30 -0.13 -1.93
C THR A 201 -9.42 -0.92 -0.64
N ASN A 202 -9.13 -2.22 -0.68
CA ASN A 202 -9.05 -3.13 0.46
C ASN A 202 -7.89 -2.86 1.45
N LYS A 203 -7.28 -1.66 1.43
CA LYS A 203 -6.26 -1.25 2.41
C LYS A 203 -6.92 -0.92 3.74
N THR A 204 -7.37 -1.97 4.41
CA THR A 204 -8.14 -1.88 5.64
C THR A 204 -7.24 -1.68 6.84
N PRO A 205 -7.76 -1.06 7.91
CA PRO A 205 -6.94 -0.74 9.07
C PRO A 205 -6.43 -1.99 9.78
N TRP A 206 -6.98 -3.19 9.56
CA TRP A 206 -6.49 -4.40 10.21
C TRP A 206 -6.34 -5.61 9.29
N ASN A 207 -5.45 -6.51 9.70
CA ASN A 207 -5.31 -7.86 9.15
C ASN A 207 -4.97 -8.87 10.26
N ILE A 208 -5.28 -10.14 10.00
CA ILE A 208 -4.85 -11.30 10.80
C ILE A 208 -4.14 -12.25 9.85
N ASN A 209 -2.93 -12.68 10.21
CA ASN A 209 -2.21 -13.73 9.51
C ASN A 209 -1.97 -14.88 10.46
N ALA A 210 -2.26 -16.10 10.03
CA ALA A 210 -1.96 -17.32 10.76
C ALA A 210 -1.19 -18.28 9.86
N ASN A 211 -0.20 -18.95 10.41
CA ASN A 211 0.57 -19.97 9.71
C ASN A 211 0.68 -21.23 10.57
N LEU A 212 0.53 -22.38 9.93
CA LEU A 212 0.72 -23.69 10.53
C LEU A 212 1.58 -24.52 9.60
N VAL A 213 2.77 -24.92 10.08
CA VAL A 213 3.68 -25.78 9.35
C VAL A 213 3.76 -27.12 10.07
N THR A 214 3.33 -28.17 9.40
CA THR A 214 3.35 -29.54 9.90
C THR A 214 4.45 -30.32 9.19
N LYS A 215 5.39 -30.89 9.94
CA LYS A 215 6.43 -31.78 9.41
C LYS A 215 5.91 -33.21 9.41
N LEU A 216 5.65 -33.73 8.23
CA LEU A 216 5.11 -35.07 8.01
C LEU A 216 6.25 -36.10 7.87
N PRO A 217 5.94 -37.41 7.96
CA PRO A 217 6.89 -38.47 7.62
C PRO A 217 7.45 -38.32 6.20
N TYR A 218 8.54 -39.04 5.92
CA TYR A 218 9.18 -39.06 4.59
C TYR A 218 9.68 -37.69 4.09
N LYS A 219 10.09 -36.80 5.00
CA LYS A 219 10.64 -35.46 4.66
C LYS A 219 9.64 -34.58 3.91
N LEU A 220 8.35 -34.79 4.17
CA LEU A 220 7.28 -33.93 3.70
C LEU A 220 7.00 -32.81 4.70
N SER A 221 6.61 -31.64 4.22
CA SER A 221 6.11 -30.56 5.04
C SER A 221 4.86 -29.97 4.43
N LEU A 222 3.83 -29.78 5.25
CA LEU A 222 2.57 -29.15 4.88
C LEU A 222 2.48 -27.79 5.58
N GLY A 223 2.59 -26.72 4.81
CA GLY A 223 2.36 -25.35 5.26
C GLY A 223 0.94 -24.90 4.93
N ASN A 224 0.28 -24.27 5.90
CA ASN A 224 -0.99 -23.57 5.73
C ASN A 224 -0.78 -22.11 6.11
N PHE A 225 -1.18 -21.19 5.24
CA PHE A 225 -1.09 -19.75 5.43
C PHE A 225 -2.48 -19.16 5.28
N LEU A 226 -3.00 -18.57 6.34
CA LEU A 226 -4.33 -17.98 6.39
C LEU A 226 -4.18 -16.49 6.57
N ASN A 227 -4.86 -15.70 5.74
CA ASN A 227 -4.90 -14.26 5.89
C ASN A 227 -6.37 -13.79 5.88
N ILE A 228 -6.73 -13.00 6.89
CA ILE A 228 -7.99 -12.27 6.96
C ILE A 228 -7.66 -10.79 6.89
N GLN A 229 -8.22 -10.11 5.92
CA GLN A 229 -8.15 -8.66 5.80
C GLN A 229 -9.52 -8.07 6.09
N GLY A 230 -9.55 -6.91 6.75
CA GLY A 230 -10.79 -6.21 7.05
C GLY A 230 -11.63 -5.90 5.79
N GLY A 231 -12.91 -5.61 6.01
CA GLY A 231 -13.76 -5.02 4.98
C GLY A 231 -13.55 -3.51 4.87
N PHE A 232 -13.98 -2.91 3.77
CA PHE A 232 -13.87 -1.48 3.54
C PHE A 232 -15.17 -0.91 2.98
N ASP A 233 -15.35 0.40 3.16
CA ASP A 233 -16.45 1.13 2.53
C ASP A 233 -15.93 1.78 1.24
N GLY A 234 -16.37 1.27 0.10
CA GLY A 234 -16.15 1.91 -1.19
C GLY A 234 -17.12 3.07 -1.41
N ILE A 235 -16.75 3.99 -2.30
CA ILE A 235 -17.58 5.05 -2.84
C ILE A 235 -18.01 4.71 -4.27
N ILE A 236 -19.30 4.85 -4.55
CA ILE A 236 -19.87 4.72 -5.89
C ILE A 236 -20.64 5.99 -6.22
N SER A 237 -20.64 6.37 -7.49
CA SER A 237 -21.35 7.53 -7.99
C SER A 237 -22.85 7.40 -7.73
N ASP A 238 -23.44 8.53 -7.38
CA ASP A 238 -24.86 8.70 -7.16
C ASP A 238 -25.39 9.86 -8.00
N ALA A 239 -26.71 9.99 -8.11
CA ALA A 239 -27.33 11.08 -8.86
C ALA A 239 -26.88 12.44 -8.30
N SER A 240 -26.40 13.33 -9.16
CA SER A 240 -26.01 14.69 -8.77
C SER A 240 -27.12 15.39 -7.99
N GLN A 241 -26.74 16.10 -6.94
CA GLN A 241 -27.68 16.79 -6.06
C GLN A 241 -27.41 18.30 -6.07
N THR A 242 -28.47 19.09 -5.98
CA THR A 242 -28.40 20.55 -5.99
C THR A 242 -28.72 21.08 -4.60
N ILE A 243 -27.77 21.80 -4.01
CA ILE A 243 -27.92 22.45 -2.71
C ILE A 243 -27.60 23.94 -2.88
N GLY A 244 -28.54 24.81 -2.53
CA GLY A 244 -28.36 26.27 -2.63
C GLY A 244 -28.11 26.76 -4.06
N GLY A 245 -28.75 26.17 -5.07
CA GLY A 245 -28.63 26.57 -6.48
C GLY A 245 -27.35 26.08 -7.18
N LYS A 246 -26.46 25.36 -6.49
CA LYS A 246 -25.26 24.74 -7.07
C LYS A 246 -25.39 23.23 -7.12
N THR A 247 -25.11 22.63 -8.27
CA THR A 247 -25.14 21.18 -8.48
C THR A 247 -23.77 20.58 -8.14
N TYR A 248 -23.78 19.51 -7.35
CA TYR A 248 -22.60 18.77 -6.94
C TYR A 248 -22.67 17.33 -7.45
N ARG A 249 -21.50 16.73 -7.69
CA ARG A 249 -21.40 15.27 -7.85
C ARG A 249 -21.70 14.60 -6.52
N ALA A 250 -22.53 13.56 -6.55
CA ALA A 250 -22.89 12.80 -5.38
C ALA A 250 -22.26 11.41 -5.41
N TYR A 251 -21.98 10.87 -4.24
CA TYR A 251 -21.46 9.54 -4.01
C TYR A 251 -22.19 8.92 -2.82
N LYS A 252 -22.35 7.59 -2.86
CA LYS A 252 -22.86 6.80 -1.75
C LYS A 252 -21.88 5.72 -1.34
N SER A 253 -21.94 5.30 -0.08
CA SER A 253 -21.11 4.21 0.42
C SER A 253 -21.62 2.85 -0.06
N LYS A 254 -20.68 1.96 -0.37
CA LYS A 254 -20.90 0.54 -0.65
C LYS A 254 -20.00 -0.27 0.27
N LYS A 255 -20.61 -0.94 1.25
CA LYS A 255 -19.89 -1.79 2.18
C LYS A 255 -19.39 -3.06 1.49
N ILE A 256 -18.09 -3.31 1.58
CA ILE A 256 -17.41 -4.51 1.12
C ILE A 256 -17.00 -5.32 2.34
N GLY A 257 -17.32 -6.61 2.34
CA GLY A 257 -16.99 -7.53 3.43
C GLY A 257 -15.48 -7.82 3.53
N PRO A 258 -15.02 -8.42 4.63
CA PRO A 258 -13.65 -8.84 4.79
C PRO A 258 -13.23 -9.87 3.74
N ALA A 259 -11.95 -9.82 3.37
CA ALA A 259 -11.33 -10.79 2.46
C ALA A 259 -10.66 -11.91 3.26
N PHE A 260 -10.74 -13.14 2.73
CA PHE A 260 -10.09 -14.31 3.33
C PHE A 260 -9.35 -15.09 2.26
N SER A 261 -8.07 -15.37 2.50
CA SER A 261 -7.27 -16.29 1.72
C SER A 261 -6.72 -17.41 2.58
N TRP A 262 -6.65 -18.61 1.99
CA TRP A 262 -5.97 -19.75 2.56
C TRP A 262 -5.08 -20.32 1.46
N ASP A 263 -3.78 -20.20 1.67
CA ASP A 263 -2.76 -20.75 0.80
C ASP A 263 -2.15 -21.98 1.46
N MET A 264 -1.81 -22.96 0.65
CA MET A 264 -1.25 -24.23 1.10
C MET A 264 0.02 -24.54 0.33
N ARG A 265 1.04 -25.04 1.02
CA ARG A 265 2.28 -25.51 0.39
C ARG A 265 2.59 -26.92 0.87
N LEU A 266 2.74 -27.85 -0.06
CA LEU A 266 3.29 -29.17 0.21
C LEU A 266 4.73 -29.22 -0.34
N SER A 267 5.69 -29.37 0.55
CA SER A 267 7.11 -29.46 0.20
C SER A 267 7.65 -30.86 0.44
N TYR A 268 8.44 -31.37 -0.49
CA TYR A 268 9.18 -32.63 -0.38
C TYR A 268 10.65 -32.38 -0.67
N GLU A 269 11.55 -32.85 0.19
CA GLU A 269 12.98 -32.82 -0.07
C GLU A 269 13.63 -34.16 0.29
N LYS A 270 14.40 -34.70 -0.65
CA LYS A 270 15.15 -35.95 -0.46
C LYS A 270 16.63 -35.72 -0.75
N ASN A 271 17.44 -35.90 0.29
CA ASN A 271 18.89 -35.96 0.14
C ASN A 271 19.29 -37.15 -0.74
N LEU A 272 20.21 -36.90 -1.66
CA LEU A 272 20.79 -37.84 -2.59
C LEU A 272 22.29 -38.03 -2.25
N VAL A 273 23.05 -38.61 -3.16
CA VAL A 273 24.50 -38.82 -2.98
C VAL A 273 25.29 -37.51 -3.15
N LYS A 274 26.45 -37.40 -2.49
CA LYS A 274 27.41 -36.29 -2.65
C LYS A 274 26.81 -34.90 -2.38
N ASN A 275 26.13 -34.72 -1.25
CA ASN A 275 25.52 -33.45 -0.83
C ASN A 275 24.49 -32.85 -1.80
N SER A 276 23.95 -33.66 -2.71
CA SER A 276 22.87 -33.23 -3.60
C SER A 276 21.50 -33.53 -2.99
N ALA A 277 20.46 -32.83 -3.44
CA ALA A 277 19.09 -33.06 -3.02
C ALA A 277 18.10 -32.84 -4.16
N PHE A 278 17.10 -33.71 -4.25
CA PHE A 278 15.92 -33.46 -5.06
C PHE A 278 14.86 -32.78 -4.21
N PHE A 279 14.14 -31.80 -4.78
CA PHE A 279 12.99 -31.21 -4.13
C PHE A 279 11.81 -31.03 -5.10
N ALA A 280 10.61 -31.08 -4.53
CA ALA A 280 9.37 -30.77 -5.22
C ALA A 280 8.46 -29.96 -4.28
N ASN A 281 7.87 -28.88 -4.78
CA ASN A 281 6.92 -28.05 -4.05
C ASN A 281 5.62 -27.93 -4.85
N LEU A 282 4.50 -28.14 -4.18
CA LEU A 282 3.18 -27.84 -4.68
C LEU A 282 2.60 -26.69 -3.86
N ASP A 283 2.47 -25.53 -4.48
CA ASP A 283 1.86 -24.34 -3.89
C ASP A 283 0.44 -24.19 -4.46
N ILE A 284 -0.55 -24.05 -3.58
CA ILE A 284 -1.94 -23.78 -3.92
C ILE A 284 -2.33 -22.47 -3.26
N SER A 285 -2.41 -21.40 -4.06
CA SER A 285 -2.91 -20.11 -3.61
C SER A 285 -4.43 -20.07 -3.69
N ASN A 286 -5.08 -19.42 -2.73
CA ASN A 286 -6.54 -19.32 -2.61
C ASN A 286 -7.21 -20.71 -2.75
N LEU A 287 -6.86 -21.63 -1.85
CA LEU A 287 -7.34 -23.01 -1.82
C LEU A 287 -8.87 -23.08 -1.90
N LEU A 288 -9.59 -22.17 -1.25
CA LEU A 288 -11.06 -22.12 -1.26
C LEU A 288 -11.66 -21.46 -2.52
N ASN A 289 -10.83 -20.94 -3.43
CA ASN A 289 -11.25 -20.19 -4.62
C ASN A 289 -12.25 -19.05 -4.28
N ARG A 290 -12.00 -18.34 -3.18
CA ARG A 290 -12.85 -17.22 -2.75
C ARG A 290 -12.66 -16.02 -3.68
N LYS A 291 -13.76 -15.33 -3.96
CA LYS A 291 -13.78 -14.07 -4.69
C LYS A 291 -13.59 -12.92 -3.70
N ASN A 292 -12.35 -12.53 -3.48
CA ASN A 292 -12.01 -11.39 -2.65
C ASN A 292 -12.02 -10.12 -3.50
N ILE A 293 -12.70 -9.06 -3.04
CA ILE A 293 -12.78 -7.78 -3.75
C ILE A 293 -11.60 -6.92 -3.31
N GLU A 294 -10.76 -6.52 -4.25
CA GLU A 294 -9.57 -5.70 -3.99
C GLU A 294 -9.89 -4.20 -4.10
N THR A 295 -10.60 -3.82 -5.17
CA THR A 295 -10.99 -2.44 -5.43
C THR A 295 -12.40 -2.36 -5.98
N ILE A 296 -13.03 -1.21 -5.84
CA ILE A 296 -14.27 -0.87 -6.53
C ILE A 296 -14.10 0.50 -7.17
N ASP A 297 -14.50 0.69 -8.42
CA ASP A 297 -14.45 2.02 -9.03
C ASP A 297 -15.69 2.85 -8.70
N SER A 298 -15.67 4.13 -9.09
CA SER A 298 -16.83 5.01 -8.90
C SER A 298 -18.08 4.57 -9.68
N ALA A 299 -17.95 3.75 -10.73
CA ALA A 299 -19.08 3.19 -11.47
C ALA A 299 -19.67 1.95 -10.77
N GLY A 300 -19.05 1.45 -9.70
CA GLY A 300 -19.44 0.25 -8.97
C GLY A 300 -18.89 -1.05 -9.56
N VAL A 301 -17.95 -0.96 -10.51
CA VAL A 301 -17.24 -2.13 -11.04
C VAL A 301 -16.22 -2.61 -10.02
N MET A 302 -16.32 -3.88 -9.65
CA MET A 302 -15.44 -4.51 -8.66
C MET A 302 -14.30 -5.24 -9.36
N SER A 303 -13.07 -5.00 -8.90
CA SER A 303 -11.90 -5.80 -9.24
C SER A 303 -11.66 -6.83 -8.15
N TYR A 304 -11.31 -8.04 -8.57
CA TYR A 304 -11.13 -9.17 -7.68
C TYR A 304 -9.66 -9.57 -7.64
N ASP A 305 -9.24 -10.04 -6.48
CA ASP A 305 -7.98 -10.76 -6.33
C ASP A 305 -8.02 -12.06 -7.15
N THR A 306 -6.85 -12.61 -7.40
CA THR A 306 -6.70 -13.87 -8.13
C THR A 306 -7.48 -15.01 -7.48
N GLY A 307 -8.10 -15.83 -8.34
CA GLY A 307 -8.75 -17.08 -7.92
C GLY A 307 -7.73 -18.14 -7.51
N ARG A 308 -8.16 -19.39 -7.40
CA ARG A 308 -7.25 -20.49 -7.10
C ARG A 308 -6.14 -20.59 -8.15
N GLN A 309 -4.89 -20.66 -7.69
CA GLN A 309 -3.73 -20.92 -8.53
C GLN A 309 -2.98 -22.14 -7.98
N ILE A 310 -2.39 -22.92 -8.88
CA ILE A 310 -1.63 -24.12 -8.54
C ILE A 310 -0.28 -24.03 -9.23
N TRP A 311 0.79 -24.10 -8.45
CA TRP A 311 2.16 -24.04 -8.92
C TRP A 311 2.89 -25.31 -8.50
N LEU A 312 3.59 -25.92 -9.46
CA LEU A 312 4.46 -27.05 -9.21
C LEU A 312 5.90 -26.62 -9.53
N GLU A 313 6.75 -26.70 -8.53
CA GLU A 313 8.18 -26.49 -8.66
C GLU A 313 8.90 -27.82 -8.43
N VAL A 314 9.82 -28.17 -9.32
CA VAL A 314 10.66 -29.35 -9.17
C VAL A 314 12.09 -28.94 -9.47
N GLY A 315 13.03 -29.36 -8.64
CA GLY A 315 14.42 -28.98 -8.80
C GLY A 315 15.41 -29.94 -8.15
N TYR A 316 16.68 -29.69 -8.44
CA TYR A 316 17.82 -30.43 -7.93
C TYR A 316 18.86 -29.43 -7.42
N LYS A 317 19.34 -29.66 -6.20
CA LYS A 317 20.39 -28.89 -5.52
C LYS A 317 21.69 -29.70 -5.55
N TRP A 318 22.83 -29.07 -5.83
CA TRP A 318 24.15 -29.68 -5.85
C TRP A 318 25.21 -28.77 -5.23
#